data_AF-A0A7V6W6Y0-F1
#
_entry.id   AF-A0A7V6W6Y0-F1
#
_cell.length_a   1.000
_cell.length_b   1.000
_cell.length_c   1.000
_cell.angle_alpha   90.00
_cell.angle_beta   90.00
_cell.angle_gamma   90.00
#
_symmetry.space_group_name_H-M   'P 1'
#
loop_
_entity.id
_entity.type
_entity.pdbx_description
1 polymer ?
#
loop_
_entity_poly.entity_id
_entity_poly.type
_entity_poly.pdbx_seq_one_letter_code
_entity_poly.pdbx_strand_id
1 'polypeptide(L)'
;MGRLRDGWQTVVATLLGSAVFIVLFLVFRWHVAVAIVLALGTFWGVYLISKPPYRVGKIKLDKVADPEQALAMLVEADKHLQSLKQAIPKLRNPTIKQETAQLYNTGAGIMQYLQKYPDRVHAAWRFLTYYLVTARDIIHKYLEFQNTNFMSPEIVNIESKTASTLPILNEAFERQFIHLMRNEIMDIETDIEVLKQTLESEASL
;
A
#
# COMPACT_ATOMS: atom_id res chain seq x y z
N MET A 1 -1.56 16.15 -31.78
CA MET A 1 -2.94 16.59 -32.09
C MET A 1 -3.98 15.69 -31.40
N GLY A 2 -4.00 15.61 -30.06
CA GLY A 2 -4.94 14.75 -29.32
C GLY A 2 -5.82 15.47 -28.28
N ARG A 3 -5.45 16.67 -27.84
CA ARG A 3 -6.08 17.36 -26.70
C ARG A 3 -7.38 18.11 -27.01
N LEU A 4 -7.67 18.36 -28.29
CA LEU A 4 -8.86 19.14 -28.69
C LEU A 4 -10.11 18.26 -28.90
N ARG A 5 -9.95 16.94 -29.07
CA ARG A 5 -11.06 16.02 -29.35
C ARG A 5 -11.81 15.59 -28.07
N ASP A 6 -11.10 15.50 -26.95
CA ASP A 6 -11.68 15.10 -25.67
C ASP A 6 -12.53 16.21 -25.02
N GLY A 7 -12.16 17.48 -25.24
CA GLY A 7 -12.94 18.63 -24.77
C GLY A 7 -14.29 18.77 -25.49
N TRP A 8 -14.36 18.41 -26.78
CA TRP A 8 -15.63 18.45 -27.52
C TRP A 8 -16.60 17.36 -27.03
N GLN A 9 -16.08 16.19 -26.63
CA GLN A 9 -16.90 15.09 -26.14
C GLN A 9 -17.52 15.38 -24.76
N THR A 10 -16.79 16.03 -23.86
CA THR A 10 -17.34 16.41 -22.54
C THR A 10 -18.37 17.53 -22.64
N VAL A 11 -18.16 18.49 -23.55
CA VAL A 11 -19.13 19.57 -23.83
C VAL A 11 -20.40 19.00 -24.48
N VAL A 12 -20.27 18.11 -25.47
CA VAL A 12 -21.43 17.46 -26.12
C VAL A 12 -22.19 16.55 -25.13
N ALA A 13 -21.49 15.79 -24.28
CA ALA A 13 -22.14 14.95 -23.29
C ALA A 13 -22.88 15.76 -22.22
N THR A 14 -22.33 16.91 -21.82
CA THR A 14 -22.96 17.81 -20.85
C THR A 14 -24.19 18.49 -21.46
N LEU A 15 -24.09 18.94 -22.71
CA LEU A 15 -25.23 19.52 -23.45
C LEU A 15 -26.35 18.50 -23.69
N LEU A 16 -26.02 17.25 -24.06
CA LEU A 16 -27.02 16.18 -24.21
C LEU A 16 -27.66 15.82 -22.87
N GLY A 17 -26.89 15.74 -21.78
CA GLY A 17 -27.42 15.48 -20.44
C GLY A 17 -28.37 16.57 -19.96
N SER A 18 -28.02 17.83 -20.17
CA SER A 18 -28.88 18.98 -19.83
C SER A 18 -30.14 19.06 -20.70
N ALA A 19 -30.05 18.75 -22.00
CA ALA A 19 -31.19 18.74 -22.90
C ALA A 19 -32.19 17.63 -22.54
N VAL A 20 -31.70 16.42 -22.23
CA VAL A 20 -32.53 15.29 -21.77
C VAL A 20 -33.19 15.62 -20.43
N PHE A 21 -32.48 16.29 -19.52
CA PHE A 21 -33.01 16.75 -18.24
C PHE A 21 -34.15 17.77 -18.41
N ILE A 22 -33.99 18.75 -19.30
CA ILE A 22 -35.01 19.79 -19.56
C ILE A 22 -36.25 19.21 -20.25
N VAL A 23 -36.06 18.26 -21.19
CA VAL A 23 -37.17 17.58 -21.87
C VAL A 23 -37.95 16.68 -20.91
N LEU A 24 -37.28 15.95 -20.03
CA LEU A 24 -37.93 15.17 -18.98
C LEU A 24 -38.66 16.06 -17.97
N PHE A 25 -38.10 17.23 -17.65
CA PHE A 25 -38.66 18.19 -16.71
C PHE A 25 -39.93 18.89 -17.22
N LEU A 26 -40.02 19.17 -18.53
CA LEU A 26 -41.16 19.87 -19.14
C LEU A 26 -42.34 18.96 -19.50
N VAL A 27 -42.11 17.67 -19.74
CA VAL A 27 -43.15 16.74 -20.26
C VAL A 27 -43.92 16.03 -19.14
N PHE A 28 -43.36 15.86 -17.94
CA PHE A 28 -43.96 15.01 -16.91
C PHE A 28 -44.12 15.76 -15.58
N ARG A 29 -45.34 16.27 -15.32
CA ARG A 29 -45.74 16.86 -14.02
C ARG A 29 -45.73 15.80 -12.90
N TRP A 30 -44.56 15.38 -12.40
CA TRP A 30 -44.45 14.41 -11.30
C TRP A 30 -43.48 14.81 -10.17
N HIS A 31 -43.88 14.41 -8.96
CA HIS A 31 -43.37 14.75 -7.62
C HIS A 31 -41.84 14.80 -7.39
N VAL A 32 -41.45 15.81 -6.60
CA VAL A 32 -40.10 16.14 -6.07
C VAL A 32 -39.28 14.94 -5.56
N ALA A 33 -39.94 13.87 -5.10
CA ALA A 33 -39.28 12.66 -4.62
C ALA A 33 -38.41 11.97 -5.70
N VAL A 34 -38.82 12.02 -6.97
CA VAL A 34 -38.06 11.40 -8.08
C VAL A 34 -36.77 12.17 -8.37
N ALA A 35 -36.80 13.50 -8.22
CA ALA A 35 -35.62 14.35 -8.40
C ALA A 35 -34.55 14.07 -7.34
N ILE A 36 -34.96 13.80 -6.09
CA ILE A 36 -34.04 13.42 -5.00
C ILE A 36 -33.40 12.06 -5.27
N VAL A 37 -34.16 11.08 -5.75
CA VAL A 37 -33.63 9.74 -6.07
C VAL A 37 -32.65 9.80 -7.26
N LEU A 38 -32.93 10.62 -8.28
CA LEU A 38 -32.02 10.80 -9.42
C LEU A 38 -30.75 11.58 -9.03
N ALA A 39 -30.85 12.58 -8.14
CA ALA A 39 -29.68 13.30 -7.62
C ALA A 39 -28.78 12.37 -6.79
N LEU A 40 -29.37 11.54 -5.92
CA LEU A 40 -28.63 10.54 -5.17
C LEU A 40 -28.04 9.46 -6.09
N GLY A 41 -28.79 9.01 -7.10
CA GLY A 41 -28.33 8.00 -8.06
C GLY A 41 -27.17 8.47 -8.94
N THR A 42 -27.20 9.73 -9.39
CA THR A 42 -26.09 10.32 -10.15
C THR A 42 -24.88 10.57 -9.26
N PHE A 43 -25.06 11.08 -8.04
CA PHE A 43 -23.99 11.22 -7.06
C PHE A 43 -23.34 9.86 -6.74
N TRP A 44 -24.14 8.81 -6.52
CA TRP A 44 -23.64 7.48 -6.18
C TRP A 44 -23.04 6.75 -7.38
N GLY A 45 -23.59 6.95 -8.59
CA GLY A 45 -23.05 6.42 -9.84
C GLY A 45 -21.69 7.04 -10.18
N VAL A 46 -21.55 8.37 -10.03
CA VAL A 46 -20.26 9.06 -10.20
C VAL A 46 -19.27 8.66 -9.10
N TYR A 47 -19.74 8.48 -7.86
CA TYR A 47 -18.90 8.00 -6.75
C TYR A 47 -18.39 6.56 -6.97
N LEU A 48 -19.21 5.68 -7.54
CA LEU A 48 -18.82 4.32 -7.92
C LEU A 48 -17.86 4.27 -9.12
N ILE A 49 -17.96 5.22 -10.05
CA ILE A 49 -17.04 5.36 -11.19
C ILE A 49 -15.73 6.06 -10.78
N SER A 50 -15.77 6.95 -9.78
CA SER A 50 -14.60 7.70 -9.29
C SER A 50 -13.74 6.94 -8.28
N LYS A 51 -14.21 5.80 -7.77
CA LYS A 51 -13.32 4.85 -7.10
C LYS A 51 -12.81 3.86 -8.14
N PRO A 52 -11.56 3.93 -8.61
CA PRO A 52 -11.01 2.84 -9.38
C PRO A 52 -11.07 1.57 -8.51
N PRO A 53 -11.61 0.45 -9.01
CA PRO A 53 -11.49 -0.80 -8.29
C PRO A 53 -9.99 -1.10 -8.17
N TYR A 54 -9.51 -1.29 -6.95
CA TYR A 54 -8.17 -1.81 -6.67
C TYR A 54 -8.09 -3.23 -7.26
N ARG A 55 -7.84 -3.31 -8.57
CA ARG A 55 -7.59 -4.55 -9.30
C ARG A 55 -6.14 -4.94 -9.05
N VAL A 56 -5.94 -5.64 -7.94
CA VAL A 56 -4.76 -6.48 -7.76
C VAL A 56 -4.99 -7.74 -8.60
N GLY A 57 -4.42 -7.78 -9.80
CA GLY A 57 -4.48 -9.00 -10.62
C GLY A 57 -4.18 -8.78 -12.09
N LYS A 58 -3.05 -9.35 -12.52
CA LYS A 58 -2.51 -9.46 -13.89
C LYS A 58 -1.67 -8.28 -14.38
N ILE A 59 -0.54 -8.05 -13.72
CA ILE A 59 0.63 -7.50 -14.43
C ILE A 59 1.36 -8.69 -15.03
N LYS A 60 1.52 -8.69 -16.36
CA LYS A 60 2.47 -9.57 -17.05
C LYS A 60 3.86 -9.18 -16.54
N LEU A 61 4.42 -9.97 -15.62
CA LEU A 61 5.85 -9.96 -15.32
C LEU A 61 6.57 -10.43 -16.59
N ASP A 62 6.83 -9.52 -17.51
CA ASP A 62 7.74 -9.71 -18.65
C ASP A 62 7.98 -8.36 -19.32
N LYS A 63 8.69 -7.48 -18.60
CA LYS A 63 9.71 -6.58 -19.16
C LYS A 63 10.69 -6.35 -18.03
N VAL A 64 11.95 -6.69 -18.28
CA VAL A 64 13.12 -6.35 -17.46
C VAL A 64 12.86 -5.04 -16.73
N ALA A 65 12.89 -5.08 -15.40
CA ALA A 65 12.66 -3.91 -14.55
C ALA A 65 13.53 -2.78 -15.09
N ASP A 66 12.89 -1.73 -15.61
CA ASP A 66 13.58 -0.51 -16.01
C ASP A 66 14.38 -0.03 -14.79
N PRO A 67 15.72 -0.01 -14.86
CA PRO A 67 16.56 0.30 -13.71
C PRO A 67 16.21 1.65 -13.08
N GLU A 68 15.76 2.61 -13.88
CA GLU A 68 15.30 3.92 -13.38
C GLU A 68 14.03 3.81 -12.54
N GLN A 69 13.06 2.98 -12.96
CA GLN A 69 11.83 2.76 -12.21
C GLN A 69 12.10 2.03 -10.90
N ALA A 70 12.94 0.99 -10.93
CA ALA A 70 13.36 0.27 -9.74
C ALA A 70 14.05 1.20 -8.74
N LEU A 71 14.96 2.06 -9.20
CA LEU A 71 15.63 3.04 -8.36
C LEU A 71 14.64 4.06 -7.77
N ALA A 72 13.71 4.58 -8.58
CA ALA A 72 12.69 5.51 -8.11
C ALA A 72 11.83 4.91 -6.99
N MET A 73 11.46 3.62 -7.12
CA MET A 73 10.70 2.89 -6.09
C MET A 73 11.48 2.72 -4.80
N LEU A 74 12.78 2.41 -4.88
CA LEU A 74 13.65 2.31 -3.71
C LEU A 74 13.80 3.67 -3.00
N VAL A 75 13.95 4.75 -3.77
CA VAL A 75 14.01 6.11 -3.22
C VAL A 75 12.71 6.49 -2.52
N GLU A 76 11.54 6.14 -3.08
CA GLU A 76 10.26 6.42 -2.45
C GLU A 76 10.06 5.61 -1.15
N ALA A 77 10.39 4.32 -1.18
CA ALA A 77 10.32 3.48 0.00
C ALA A 77 11.30 3.92 1.09
N ASP A 78 12.52 4.35 0.75
CA ASP A 78 13.45 4.91 1.72
C ASP A 78 12.85 6.14 2.40
N LYS A 79 12.17 7.05 1.67
CA LYS A 79 11.47 8.20 2.29
C LYS A 79 10.46 7.75 3.34
N HIS A 80 9.71 6.66 3.09
CA HIS A 80 8.77 6.13 4.08
C HIS A 80 9.47 5.53 5.29
N LEU A 81 10.57 4.81 5.10
CA LEU A 81 11.40 4.29 6.20
C LEU A 81 12.03 5.40 7.03
N GLN A 82 12.59 6.44 6.40
CA GLN A 82 13.13 7.59 7.13
C GLN A 82 12.04 8.31 7.92
N SER A 83 10.83 8.40 7.36
CA SER A 83 9.68 8.96 8.06
C SER A 83 9.31 8.15 9.32
N LEU A 84 9.30 6.82 9.24
CA LEU A 84 9.13 5.94 10.40
C LEU A 84 10.27 6.13 11.43
N LYS A 85 11.52 6.19 10.97
CA LYS A 85 12.69 6.42 11.83
C LYS A 85 12.56 7.70 12.66
N GLN A 86 12.09 8.78 12.02
CA GLN A 86 11.86 10.07 12.67
C GLN A 86 10.66 10.05 13.63
N ALA A 87 9.70 9.15 13.42
CA ALA A 87 8.55 8.95 14.29
C ALA A 87 8.91 8.20 15.59
N ILE A 88 9.79 7.20 15.52
CA ILE A 88 10.21 6.35 16.67
C ILE A 88 10.53 7.15 17.95
N PRO A 89 11.40 8.18 17.94
CA PRO A 89 11.74 8.89 19.17
C PRO A 89 10.57 9.72 19.74
N LYS A 90 9.55 10.03 18.94
CA LYS A 90 8.38 10.83 19.33
C LYS A 90 7.26 9.99 19.96
N LEU A 91 7.30 8.66 19.80
CA LEU A 91 6.32 7.75 20.35
C LEU A 91 6.50 7.61 21.87
N ARG A 92 5.42 7.84 22.62
CA ARG A 92 5.37 7.74 24.09
C ARG A 92 5.04 6.34 24.56
N ASN A 93 4.14 5.65 23.86
CA ASN A 93 3.79 4.26 24.18
C ASN A 93 4.98 3.32 23.84
N PRO A 94 5.50 2.56 24.81
CA PRO A 94 6.69 1.73 24.62
C PRO A 94 6.45 0.57 23.65
N THR A 95 5.26 -0.06 23.68
CA THR A 95 4.91 -1.16 22.77
C THR A 95 4.85 -0.66 21.33
N ILE A 96 4.11 0.40 21.07
CA ILE A 96 4.01 0.99 19.72
C ILE A 96 5.39 1.44 19.22
N LYS A 97 6.20 2.02 20.11
CA LYS A 97 7.58 2.42 19.79
C LYS A 97 8.45 1.23 19.40
N GLN A 98 8.40 0.14 20.16
CA GLN A 98 9.16 -1.08 19.87
C GLN A 98 8.72 -1.70 18.53
N GLU A 99 7.42 -1.86 18.31
CA GLU A 99 6.87 -2.42 17.07
C GLU A 99 7.24 -1.56 15.85
N THR A 100 7.20 -0.24 15.99
CA THR A 100 7.63 0.69 14.92
C THR A 100 9.13 0.58 14.63
N ALA A 101 9.95 0.37 15.67
CA ALA A 101 11.38 0.18 15.51
C ALA A 101 11.70 -1.16 14.82
N GLN A 102 11.00 -2.24 15.18
CA GLN A 102 11.12 -3.52 14.48
C GLN A 102 10.75 -3.37 13.01
N LEU A 103 9.62 -2.71 12.71
CA LEU A 103 9.20 -2.45 11.34
C LEU A 103 10.25 -1.71 10.52
N TYR A 104 10.82 -0.64 11.10
CA TYR A 104 11.89 0.13 10.47
C TYR A 104 13.12 -0.74 10.22
N ASN A 105 13.56 -1.54 11.19
CA ASN A 105 14.74 -2.39 11.06
C ASN A 105 14.56 -3.46 9.97
N THR A 106 13.41 -4.14 9.97
CA THR A 106 13.05 -5.12 8.94
C THR A 106 13.02 -4.46 7.57
N GLY A 107 12.35 -3.31 7.44
CA GLY A 107 12.30 -2.54 6.21
C GLY A 107 13.66 -2.05 5.71
N ALA A 108 14.56 -1.65 6.61
CA ALA A 108 15.92 -1.22 6.28
C ALA A 108 16.77 -2.39 5.76
N GLY A 109 16.64 -3.58 6.37
CA GLY A 109 17.29 -4.80 5.88
C GLY A 109 16.81 -5.17 4.47
N ILE A 110 15.50 -5.06 4.23
CA ILE A 110 14.89 -5.30 2.91
C ILE A 110 15.44 -4.30 1.88
N MET A 111 15.51 -3.02 2.24
CA MET A 111 16.06 -1.98 1.38
C MET A 111 17.52 -2.29 0.99
N GLN A 112 18.35 -2.69 1.96
CA GLN A 112 19.74 -3.07 1.72
C GLN A 112 19.86 -4.30 0.80
N TYR A 113 18.97 -5.28 0.95
CA TYR A 113 18.91 -6.44 0.07
C TYR A 113 18.55 -6.04 -1.36
N LEU A 114 17.50 -5.25 -1.53
CA LEU A 114 17.01 -4.81 -2.84
C LEU A 114 17.99 -3.90 -3.59
N GLN A 115 18.81 -3.14 -2.87
CA GLN A 115 19.90 -2.37 -3.48
C GLN A 115 20.98 -3.27 -4.11
N LYS A 116 21.20 -4.47 -3.55
CA LYS A 116 22.15 -5.46 -4.11
C LYS A 116 21.54 -6.26 -5.27
N TYR A 117 20.23 -6.43 -5.27
CA TYR A 117 19.49 -7.21 -6.28
C TYR A 117 18.35 -6.37 -6.91
N PRO A 118 18.67 -5.40 -7.80
CA PRO A 118 17.68 -4.48 -8.37
C PRO A 118 16.57 -5.18 -9.20
N ASP A 119 16.86 -6.34 -9.75
CA ASP A 119 15.93 -7.21 -10.47
C ASP A 119 14.80 -7.74 -9.56
N ARG A 120 15.05 -7.83 -8.25
CA ARG A 120 14.07 -8.26 -7.24
C ARG A 120 13.13 -7.13 -6.78
N VAL A 121 13.42 -5.88 -7.12
CA VAL A 121 12.63 -4.70 -6.68
C VAL A 121 11.17 -4.81 -7.13
N HIS A 122 10.93 -5.33 -8.33
CA HIS A 122 9.57 -5.49 -8.84
C HIS A 122 8.76 -6.52 -8.03
N ALA A 123 9.38 -7.61 -7.60
CA ALA A 123 8.74 -8.60 -6.74
C ALA A 123 8.42 -8.03 -5.35
N ALA A 124 9.21 -7.07 -4.87
CA ALA A 124 8.97 -6.33 -3.64
C ALA A 124 8.00 -5.13 -3.80
N TRP A 125 7.52 -4.81 -5.00
CA TRP A 125 6.73 -3.59 -5.25
C TRP A 125 5.51 -3.46 -4.34
N ARG A 126 4.73 -4.54 -4.21
CA ARG A 126 3.52 -4.55 -3.38
C ARG A 126 3.86 -4.28 -1.91
N PHE A 127 5.02 -4.74 -1.47
CA PHE A 127 5.52 -4.47 -0.14
C PHE A 127 5.86 -2.99 0.06
N LEU A 128 6.62 -2.41 -0.88
CA LEU A 128 7.09 -1.02 -0.80
C LEU A 128 5.94 -0.01 -0.88
N THR A 129 4.91 -0.30 -1.68
CA THR A 129 3.83 0.65 -1.98
C THR A 129 2.58 0.48 -1.13
N TYR A 130 2.35 -0.70 -0.56
CA TYR A 130 1.14 -0.94 0.23
C TYR A 130 1.44 -1.09 1.72
N TYR A 131 2.28 -2.07 2.10
CA TYR A 131 2.48 -2.38 3.51
C TYR A 131 3.27 -1.29 4.23
N LEU A 132 4.36 -0.82 3.63
CA LEU A 132 5.21 0.21 4.22
C LEU A 132 4.47 1.54 4.36
N VAL A 133 3.73 1.93 3.32
CA VAL A 133 2.88 3.14 3.30
C VAL A 133 1.79 3.07 4.36
N THR A 134 1.08 1.94 4.45
CA THR A 134 0.00 1.75 5.42
C THR A 134 0.51 1.86 6.86
N ALA A 135 1.63 1.20 7.15
CA ALA A 135 2.21 1.25 8.48
C ALA A 135 2.69 2.67 8.85
N ARG A 136 3.34 3.37 7.91
CA ARG A 136 3.69 4.78 8.05
C ARG A 136 2.46 5.64 8.40
N ASP A 137 1.35 5.44 7.70
CA ASP A 137 0.13 6.23 7.92
C ASP A 137 -0.53 5.95 9.27
N ILE A 138 -0.52 4.69 9.72
CA ILE A 138 -1.00 4.32 11.05
C ILE A 138 -0.17 5.04 12.13
N ILE A 139 1.16 5.01 12.01
CA ILE A 139 2.06 5.65 12.98
C ILE A 139 1.92 7.18 12.99
N HIS A 140 1.81 7.84 11.83
CA HIS A 140 1.61 9.28 11.80
C HIS A 140 0.28 9.71 12.39
N LYS A 141 -0.81 9.02 12.03
CA LYS A 141 -2.13 9.29 12.62
C LYS A 141 -2.11 9.09 14.13
N TYR A 142 -1.47 8.02 14.61
CA TYR A 142 -1.30 7.80 16.04
C TYR A 142 -0.50 8.94 16.71
N LEU A 143 0.60 9.40 16.10
CA LEU A 143 1.37 10.53 16.61
C LEU A 143 0.56 11.84 16.66
N GLU A 144 -0.25 12.12 15.64
CA GLU A 144 -1.16 13.26 15.65
C GLU A 144 -2.10 13.20 16.86
N PHE A 145 -2.75 12.07 17.10
CA PHE A 145 -3.62 11.88 18.27
C PHE A 145 -2.87 12.02 19.59
N GLN A 146 -1.70 11.39 19.71
CA GLN A 146 -0.84 11.49 20.89
C GLN A 146 -0.48 12.94 21.24
N ASN A 147 -0.23 13.78 20.23
CA ASN A 147 0.17 15.18 20.43
C ASN A 147 -1.00 16.09 20.83
N THR A 148 -2.26 15.67 20.63
CA THR A 148 -3.42 16.45 21.09
C THR A 148 -3.54 16.49 22.62
N ASN A 149 -2.84 15.61 23.35
CA ASN A 149 -2.94 15.45 24.82
C ASN A 149 -4.38 15.25 25.34
N PHE A 150 -5.34 14.92 24.46
CA PHE A 150 -6.71 14.65 24.84
C PHE A 150 -6.86 13.18 25.23
N MET A 151 -7.41 12.91 26.41
CA MET A 151 -7.64 11.55 26.89
C MET A 151 -9.15 11.26 26.81
N SER A 152 -9.57 10.64 25.71
CA SER A 152 -10.94 10.15 25.53
C SER A 152 -10.96 8.62 25.38
N PRO A 153 -12.07 7.95 25.68
CA PRO A 153 -12.22 6.51 25.44
C PRO A 153 -11.91 6.10 23.99
N GLU A 154 -12.23 6.96 23.01
CA GLU A 154 -11.93 6.75 21.60
C GLU A 154 -10.43 6.73 21.33
N ILE A 155 -9.66 7.61 21.97
CA ILE A 155 -8.19 7.69 21.80
C ILE A 155 -7.52 6.47 22.42
N VAL A 156 -7.96 6.04 23.62
CA VAL A 156 -7.48 4.81 24.25
C VAL A 156 -7.75 3.59 23.35
N ASN A 157 -8.91 3.56 22.69
CA ASN A 157 -9.24 2.50 21.74
C ASN A 157 -8.34 2.53 20.49
N ILE A 158 -8.03 3.71 19.96
CA ILE A 158 -7.11 3.87 18.82
C ILE A 158 -5.70 3.38 19.20
N GLU A 159 -5.23 3.73 20.40
CA GLU A 159 -3.94 3.28 20.91
C GLU A 159 -3.88 1.75 21.02
N SER A 160 -4.90 1.13 21.63
CA SER A 160 -5.01 -0.32 21.75
C SER A 160 -5.07 -1.03 20.38
N LYS A 161 -5.86 -0.50 19.44
CA LYS A 161 -5.92 -1.02 18.06
C LYS A 161 -4.59 -0.88 17.34
N THR A 162 -3.89 0.23 17.53
CA THR A 162 -2.56 0.45 16.94
C THR A 162 -1.56 -0.56 17.49
N ALA A 163 -1.51 -0.72 18.81
CA ALA A 163 -0.63 -1.66 19.49
C ALA A 163 -0.88 -3.13 19.09
N SER A 164 -2.13 -3.51 18.79
CA SER A 164 -2.48 -4.86 18.33
C SER A 164 -2.32 -5.07 16.82
N THR A 165 -2.38 -4.00 16.02
CA THR A 165 -2.26 -4.10 14.55
C THR A 165 -0.81 -4.11 14.08
N LEU A 166 0.07 -3.36 14.74
CA LEU A 166 1.48 -3.28 14.33
C LEU A 166 2.22 -4.62 14.33
N PRO A 167 2.04 -5.52 15.34
CA PRO A 167 2.64 -6.85 15.30
C PRO A 167 2.20 -7.67 14.08
N ILE A 168 0.91 -7.58 13.71
CA ILE A 168 0.36 -8.28 12.53
C ILE A 168 0.99 -7.71 11.24
N LEU A 169 1.18 -6.40 11.18
CA LEU A 169 1.87 -5.77 10.05
C LEU A 169 3.33 -6.19 9.98
N ASN A 170 4.03 -6.26 11.10
CA ASN A 170 5.42 -6.75 11.18
C ASN A 170 5.53 -8.19 10.68
N GLU A 171 4.65 -9.09 11.13
CA GLU A 171 4.63 -10.47 10.68
C GLU A 171 4.37 -10.58 9.16
N ALA A 172 3.42 -9.81 8.64
CA ALA A 172 3.15 -9.77 7.20
C ALA A 172 4.36 -9.25 6.42
N PHE A 173 5.07 -8.25 6.96
CA PHE A 173 6.30 -7.69 6.41
C PHE A 173 7.41 -8.75 6.30
N GLU A 174 7.67 -9.45 7.40
CA GLU A 174 8.70 -10.49 7.49
C GLU A 174 8.39 -11.67 6.56
N ARG A 175 7.14 -12.16 6.56
CA ARG A 175 6.72 -13.24 5.66
C ARG A 175 6.91 -12.86 4.20
N GLN A 176 6.55 -11.63 3.82
CA GLN A 176 6.70 -11.16 2.45
C GLN A 176 8.17 -11.04 2.04
N PHE A 177 9.05 -10.71 2.97
CA PHE A 177 10.49 -10.69 2.73
C PHE A 177 11.10 -12.08 2.59
N ILE A 178 10.75 -13.01 3.48
CA ILE A 178 11.17 -14.41 3.36
C ILE A 178 10.74 -14.99 2.01
N HIS A 179 9.51 -14.66 1.58
CA HIS A 179 9.02 -15.08 0.27
C HIS A 179 9.87 -14.53 -0.89
N LEU A 180 10.37 -13.31 -0.77
CA LEU A 180 11.26 -12.69 -1.76
C LEU A 180 12.62 -13.41 -1.84
N MET A 181 13.14 -13.89 -0.71
CA MET A 181 14.43 -14.58 -0.58
C MET A 181 14.34 -16.10 -0.70
N ARG A 182 13.17 -16.64 -1.06
CA ARG A 182 12.90 -18.08 -0.94
C ARG A 182 13.85 -18.95 -1.76
N ASN A 183 14.27 -18.48 -2.93
CA ASN A 183 15.18 -19.23 -3.79
C ASN A 183 16.58 -19.27 -3.17
N GLU A 184 17.08 -18.12 -2.70
CA GLU A 184 18.38 -18.01 -2.05
C GLU A 184 18.44 -18.83 -0.75
N ILE A 185 17.34 -18.86 0.01
CA ILE A 185 17.22 -19.71 1.21
C ILE A 185 17.33 -21.20 0.83
N MET A 186 16.64 -21.63 -0.23
CA MET A 186 16.66 -23.03 -0.69
C MET A 186 18.05 -23.47 -1.19
N ASP A 187 18.75 -22.58 -1.90
CA ASP A 187 20.11 -22.85 -2.37
C ASP A 187 21.06 -23.08 -1.19
N ILE A 188 21.00 -22.21 -0.17
CA ILE A 188 21.80 -22.36 1.06
C ILE A 188 21.43 -23.63 1.82
N GLU A 189 20.14 -23.97 1.93
CA GLU A 189 19.70 -25.23 2.56
C GLU A 189 20.29 -26.45 1.85
N THR A 190 20.36 -26.42 0.52
CA THR A 190 20.96 -27.48 -0.29
C THR A 190 22.46 -27.57 -0.04
N ASP A 191 23.17 -26.44 -0.01
CA ASP A 191 24.61 -26.40 0.26
C ASP A 191 24.95 -26.94 1.65
N ILE A 192 24.14 -26.61 2.67
CA ILE A 192 24.28 -27.13 4.04
C ILE A 192 24.09 -28.65 4.06
N GLU A 193 23.10 -29.17 3.33
CA GLU A 193 22.82 -30.61 3.27
C GLU A 193 23.98 -31.36 2.58
N VAL A 194 24.51 -30.83 1.48
CA VAL A 194 25.69 -31.39 0.81
C VAL A 194 26.91 -31.38 1.74
N LEU A 195 27.12 -30.29 2.49
CA LEU A 195 28.21 -30.21 3.46
C LEU A 195 28.08 -31.25 4.57
N LYS A 196 26.87 -31.43 5.12
CA LYS A 196 26.60 -32.46 6.14
C LYS A 196 26.88 -33.86 5.61
N GLN A 197 26.36 -34.18 4.41
CA GLN A 197 26.58 -35.49 3.78
C GLN A 197 28.07 -35.77 3.55
N THR A 198 28.83 -34.75 3.14
CA THR A 198 30.28 -34.87 2.94
C THR A 198 30.98 -35.18 4.27
N LEU A 199 30.69 -34.42 5.34
CA LEU A 199 31.29 -34.63 6.66
C LEU A 199 30.93 -35.98 7.28
N GLU A 200 29.68 -36.44 7.14
CA GLU A 200 29.27 -37.76 7.59
C GLU A 200 29.99 -38.88 6.83
N SER A 201 30.15 -38.72 5.52
CA SER A 201 30.88 -39.69 4.69
C SER A 201 32.36 -39.77 5.08
N GLU A 202 33.01 -38.63 5.33
CA GLU A 202 34.42 -38.56 5.76
C GLU A 202 34.63 -39.08 7.18
N ALA A 203 33.69 -38.84 8.11
CA ALA A 203 33.77 -39.33 9.49
C ALA A 203 33.47 -40.85 9.60
N SER A 204 32.85 -41.44 8.58
CA SER A 204 32.56 -42.88 8.49
C SER A 204 33.69 -43.71 7.86
N LEU A 205 34.79 -43.07 7.42
CA LEU A 205 36.02 -43.66 6.89
C LEU A 205 37.11 -43.76 7.97
#